data_AF-D1VSX7-F1
#
_entry.id   AF-D1VSX7-F1
#
_cell.length_a   1.000
_cell.length_b   1.000
_cell.length_c   1.000
_cell.angle_alpha   90.00
_cell.angle_beta   90.00
_cell.angle_gamma   90.00
#
_symmetry.space_group_name_H-M   'P 1'
#
loop_
_entity.id
_entity.type
_entity.pdbx_description
1 polymer ?
#
loop_
_entity_poly.entity_id
_entity_poly.type
_entity_poly.pdbx_seq_one_letter_code
_entity_poly.pdbx_strand_id
1 'polypeptide(L)'
;MSFFEDLTLVYNKAIKKTLKNIKNNPVILLGPIFYGALYQIAINIFSIFIAPTLGVLSGFLLPIVSSMILSSYFSMLSDVIYYNRISFNNFTRSFTDYFSSIYSVYFILIIISWITPMLGNLPVAHLFISVILVVLFNPIAEEIYIGGNTYTQAYSKCVEFLKENAFLWMLPFILYLLITQVMGFSIAQGLMMSNVIDIPLGNFQMSPLMGTSNIKAIIALLLTGVYAIFRGNLFTILNNSTRRKRAYMGEYYDD
;
A
#
# COMPACT_ATOMS: atom_id res chain seq x y z
N MET A 1 -2.07 13.54 -27.86
CA MET A 1 -2.36 12.29 -27.11
C MET A 1 -3.66 12.41 -26.32
N SER A 2 -4.66 11.60 -26.65
CA SER A 2 -5.94 11.51 -25.94
C SER A 2 -5.77 10.90 -24.53
N PHE A 3 -6.81 10.97 -23.69
CA PHE A 3 -6.75 10.36 -22.35
C PHE A 3 -6.67 8.83 -22.43
N PHE A 4 -7.41 8.24 -23.37
CA PHE A 4 -7.42 6.79 -23.56
C PHE A 4 -6.10 6.25 -24.12
N GLU A 5 -5.45 7.00 -25.03
CA GLU A 5 -4.08 6.68 -25.46
C GLU A 5 -3.10 6.72 -24.28
N ASP A 6 -3.19 7.72 -23.39
CA ASP A 6 -2.35 7.82 -22.19
C ASP A 6 -2.56 6.69 -21.22
N LEU A 7 -3.82 6.37 -20.95
CA LEU A 7 -4.18 5.23 -20.13
C LEU A 7 -3.59 3.95 -20.71
N THR A 8 -3.79 3.69 -22.00
CA THR A 8 -3.33 2.46 -22.65
C THR A 8 -1.80 2.37 -22.66
N LEU A 9 -1.10 3.45 -22.99
CA LEU A 9 0.36 3.50 -23.00
C LEU A 9 0.94 3.26 -21.61
N VAL A 10 0.47 3.99 -20.61
CA VAL A 10 0.98 3.89 -19.23
C VAL A 10 0.72 2.50 -18.66
N TYR A 11 -0.49 1.96 -18.86
CA TYR A 11 -0.85 0.65 -18.31
C TYR A 11 -0.09 -0.46 -19.01
N ASN A 12 0.06 -0.41 -20.33
CA ASN A 12 0.87 -1.40 -21.04
C ASN A 12 2.33 -1.39 -20.56
N LYS A 13 2.92 -0.21 -20.34
CA LYS A 13 4.28 -0.11 -19.77
C LYS A 13 4.33 -0.66 -18.35
N ALA A 14 3.37 -0.31 -17.50
CA ALA A 14 3.30 -0.80 -16.12
C ALA A 14 3.10 -2.32 -16.05
N ILE A 15 2.21 -2.89 -16.87
CA ILE A 15 1.95 -4.33 -16.98
C ILE A 15 3.21 -5.07 -17.47
N LYS A 16 3.85 -4.61 -18.56
CA LYS A 16 5.07 -5.25 -19.08
C LYS A 16 6.18 -5.29 -18.02
N LYS A 17 6.40 -4.18 -17.29
CA LYS A 17 7.37 -4.14 -16.18
C LYS A 17 6.96 -5.09 -15.05
N THR A 18 5.68 -5.09 -14.66
CA THR A 18 5.16 -5.94 -13.58
C THR A 18 5.34 -7.43 -13.90
N LEU A 19 4.99 -7.84 -15.12
CA LEU A 19 5.19 -9.21 -15.59
C LEU A 19 6.67 -9.58 -15.63
N LYS A 20 7.55 -8.68 -16.07
CA LYS A 20 9.00 -8.89 -16.02
C LYS A 20 9.48 -9.11 -14.57
N ASN A 21 9.05 -8.27 -13.64
CA ASN A 21 9.44 -8.34 -12.23
C ASN A 21 8.98 -9.65 -11.58
N ILE A 22 7.73 -10.05 -11.82
CA ILE A 22 7.15 -11.30 -11.31
C ILE A 22 7.84 -12.52 -11.93
N LYS A 23 8.11 -12.51 -13.25
CA LYS A 23 8.76 -13.63 -13.94
C LYS A 23 10.17 -13.88 -13.39
N ASN A 24 10.92 -12.82 -13.11
CA ASN A 24 12.28 -12.94 -12.61
C ASN A 24 12.34 -13.26 -11.12
N ASN A 25 11.36 -12.79 -10.34
CA ASN A 25 11.34 -12.94 -8.89
C ASN A 25 9.96 -13.38 -8.39
N PRO A 26 9.46 -14.58 -8.70
CA PRO A 26 8.08 -14.99 -8.39
C PRO A 26 7.78 -15.00 -6.88
N VAL A 27 8.81 -15.14 -6.04
CA VAL A 27 8.72 -15.12 -4.57
C VAL A 27 8.09 -13.82 -4.04
N ILE A 28 8.21 -12.70 -4.76
CA ILE A 28 7.61 -11.41 -4.37
C ILE A 28 6.08 -11.49 -4.19
N LEU A 29 5.40 -12.39 -4.92
CA LEU A 29 3.95 -12.59 -4.82
C LEU A 29 3.54 -13.15 -3.45
N LEU A 30 4.45 -13.84 -2.77
CA LEU A 30 4.24 -14.33 -1.42
C LEU A 30 4.49 -13.24 -0.36
N GLY A 31 4.96 -12.05 -0.75
CA GLY A 31 5.24 -10.93 0.15
C GLY A 31 4.08 -10.58 1.08
N PRO A 32 2.88 -10.28 0.54
CA PRO A 32 1.70 -10.01 1.38
C PRO A 32 1.32 -11.15 2.31
N ILE A 33 1.52 -12.41 1.90
CA ILE A 33 1.24 -13.57 2.75
C ILE A 33 2.24 -13.61 3.91
N PHE A 34 3.53 -13.52 3.62
CA PHE A 34 4.59 -13.62 4.62
C PHE A 34 4.59 -12.43 5.59
N TYR A 35 4.64 -11.21 5.05
CA TYR A 35 4.65 -10.00 5.87
C TYR A 35 3.30 -9.76 6.53
N GLY A 36 2.19 -10.14 5.90
CA GLY A 36 0.87 -10.16 6.52
C GLY A 36 0.80 -11.08 7.72
N ALA A 37 1.24 -12.34 7.57
CA ALA A 37 1.28 -13.28 8.69
C ALA A 37 2.17 -12.77 9.83
N LEU A 38 3.35 -12.25 9.52
CA LEU A 38 4.23 -11.62 10.52
C LEU A 38 3.55 -10.45 11.23
N TYR A 39 2.90 -9.57 10.47
CA TYR A 39 2.16 -8.42 10.99
C TYR A 39 1.05 -8.84 11.95
N GLN A 40 0.25 -9.85 11.58
CA GLN A 40 -0.84 -10.34 12.41
C GLN A 40 -0.34 -11.07 13.67
N ILE A 41 0.71 -11.88 13.56
CA ILE A 41 1.35 -12.54 14.71
C ILE A 41 1.88 -11.48 15.67
N ALA A 42 2.56 -10.44 15.16
CA ALA A 42 3.08 -9.36 15.97
C ALA A 42 1.96 -8.60 16.70
N ILE A 43 0.87 -8.26 16.01
CA ILE A 43 -0.30 -7.62 16.63
C ILE A 43 -0.89 -8.51 17.71
N ASN A 44 -1.08 -9.81 17.46
CA ASN A 44 -1.69 -10.73 18.41
C ASN A 44 -0.83 -10.88 19.68
N ILE A 45 0.48 -11.08 19.53
CA ILE A 45 1.42 -11.14 20.66
C ILE A 45 1.38 -9.83 21.43
N PHE A 46 1.45 -8.70 20.73
CA PHE A 46 1.42 -7.38 21.36
C PHE A 46 0.11 -7.16 22.12
N SER A 47 -1.03 -7.53 21.54
CA SER A 47 -2.36 -7.34 22.12
C SER A 47 -2.59 -8.22 23.35
N ILE A 48 -2.04 -9.43 23.39
CA ILE A 48 -2.21 -10.37 24.51
C ILE A 48 -1.26 -10.04 25.67
N PHE A 49 0.01 -9.74 25.38
CA PHE A 49 1.04 -9.66 26.41
C PHE A 49 1.43 -8.23 26.80
N ILE A 50 1.40 -7.28 25.85
CA ILE A 50 1.98 -5.94 26.01
C ILE A 50 0.89 -4.88 26.21
N ALA A 51 -0.17 -4.90 25.40
CA ALA A 51 -1.23 -3.91 25.45
C ALA A 51 -1.94 -3.82 26.81
N PRO A 52 -2.27 -4.94 27.50
CA PRO A 52 -2.98 -4.88 28.78
C PRO A 52 -2.18 -4.21 29.89
N THR A 53 -0.85 -4.30 29.85
CA THR A 53 0.03 -3.71 30.88
C THR A 53 0.30 -2.23 30.64
N LEU A 54 0.35 -1.81 29.37
CA LEU A 54 0.71 -0.44 28.99
C LEU A 54 -0.51 0.48 28.79
N GLY A 55 -1.72 -0.06 28.67
CA GLY A 55 -2.95 0.72 28.51
C GLY A 55 -2.88 1.63 27.28
N VAL A 56 -3.11 2.93 27.46
CA VAL A 56 -3.12 3.92 26.35
C VAL A 56 -1.77 4.02 25.63
N LEU A 57 -0.65 3.81 26.32
CA LEU A 57 0.69 3.87 25.71
C LEU A 57 0.90 2.78 24.64
N SER A 58 0.12 1.71 24.70
CA SER A 58 0.15 0.64 23.70
C SER A 58 -0.15 1.14 22.28
N GLY A 59 -0.94 2.21 22.15
CA GLY A 59 -1.27 2.83 20.87
C GLY A 59 -0.09 3.49 20.17
N PHE A 60 0.95 3.90 20.89
CA PHE A 60 2.18 4.46 20.30
C PHE A 60 3.24 3.41 19.98
N LEU A 61 3.23 2.29 20.69
CA LEU A 61 4.22 1.24 20.56
C LEU A 61 3.85 0.23 19.47
N LEU A 62 2.57 -0.11 19.30
CA LEU A 62 2.16 -1.02 18.24
C LEU A 62 2.62 -0.52 16.85
N PRO A 63 2.48 0.76 16.50
CA PRO A 63 2.97 1.32 15.24
C PRO A 63 4.48 1.25 15.04
N ILE A 64 5.28 1.16 16.12
CA ILE A 64 6.73 0.92 16.01
C ILE A 64 6.96 -0.46 15.40
N VAL A 65 6.29 -1.48 15.92
CA VAL A 65 6.41 -2.86 15.42
C VAL A 65 5.86 -2.96 13.99
N SER A 66 4.68 -2.38 13.76
CA SER A 66 4.06 -2.31 12.42
C SER A 66 4.97 -1.65 11.39
N SER A 67 5.59 -0.51 11.73
CA SER A 67 6.47 0.23 10.82
C SER A 67 7.77 -0.50 10.51
N MET A 68 8.33 -1.26 11.44
CA MET A 68 9.51 -2.10 11.16
C MET A 68 9.19 -3.20 10.17
N ILE A 69 8.07 -3.91 10.36
CA ILE A 69 7.62 -4.99 9.46
C ILE A 69 7.35 -4.42 8.06
N LEU A 70 6.63 -3.30 8.01
CA LEU A 70 6.29 -2.65 6.74
C LEU A 70 7.53 -2.07 6.05
N SER A 71 8.51 -1.55 6.80
CA SER A 71 9.80 -1.09 6.26
C SER A 71 10.51 -2.21 5.51
N SER A 72 10.57 -3.41 6.10
CA SER A 72 11.22 -4.55 5.48
C SER A 72 10.48 -4.99 4.21
N TYR A 73 9.13 -4.98 4.23
CA TYR A 73 8.33 -5.24 3.04
C TYR A 73 8.55 -4.19 1.93
N PHE A 74 8.58 -2.91 2.28
CA PHE A 74 8.80 -1.80 1.36
C PHE A 74 10.21 -1.81 0.76
N SER A 75 11.22 -2.17 1.54
CA SER A 75 12.58 -2.41 1.06
C SER A 75 12.59 -3.52 0.00
N MET A 76 11.93 -4.65 0.25
CA MET A 76 11.79 -5.73 -0.73
C MET A 76 11.04 -5.30 -2.01
N LEU A 77 9.95 -4.54 -1.88
CA LEU A 77 9.23 -3.97 -3.03
C LEU A 77 10.11 -3.02 -3.84
N SER A 78 10.82 -2.11 -3.17
CA SER A 78 11.71 -1.13 -3.80
C SER A 78 12.83 -1.82 -4.61
N ASP A 79 13.42 -2.88 -4.05
CA ASP A 79 14.45 -3.67 -4.70
C ASP A 79 13.95 -4.34 -5.98
N VAL A 80 12.74 -4.91 -5.93
CA VAL A 80 12.11 -5.53 -7.09
C VAL A 80 11.76 -4.49 -8.15
N ILE A 81 11.22 -3.33 -7.76
CA ILE A 81 10.78 -2.29 -8.69
C ILE A 81 11.96 -1.62 -9.39
N TYR A 82 13.03 -1.27 -8.66
CA TYR A 82 14.19 -0.56 -9.23
C TYR A 82 15.22 -1.50 -9.85
N TYR A 83 15.53 -2.61 -9.18
CA TYR A 83 16.65 -3.47 -9.55
C TYR A 83 16.22 -4.82 -10.11
N ASN A 84 14.92 -5.16 -10.05
CA ASN A 84 14.38 -6.42 -10.56
C ASN A 84 15.13 -7.64 -9.96
N ARG A 85 15.51 -7.54 -8.69
CA ARG A 85 16.14 -8.60 -7.90
C ARG A 85 15.65 -8.52 -6.47
N ILE A 86 15.69 -9.64 -5.75
CA ILE A 86 15.50 -9.67 -4.30
C ILE A 86 16.87 -9.94 -3.68
N SER A 87 17.32 -9.06 -2.78
CA SER A 87 18.54 -9.29 -1.99
C SER A 87 18.20 -9.51 -0.52
N PHE A 88 18.79 -10.53 0.07
CA PHE A 88 18.70 -10.81 1.50
C PHE A 88 19.98 -10.47 2.26
N ASN A 89 21.02 -9.97 1.58
CA ASN A 89 22.32 -9.70 2.20
C ASN A 89 22.23 -8.71 3.36
N ASN A 90 21.25 -7.79 3.33
CA ASN A 90 21.02 -6.77 4.35
C ASN A 90 19.61 -6.87 4.96
N PHE A 91 19.06 -8.08 5.08
CA PHE A 91 17.70 -8.29 5.57
C PHE A 91 17.42 -7.71 6.97
N THR A 92 18.42 -7.63 7.85
CA THR A 92 18.23 -6.96 9.15
C THR A 92 18.08 -5.44 9.01
N ARG A 93 18.81 -4.84 8.07
CA ARG A 93 18.77 -3.41 7.78
C ARG A 93 17.46 -3.00 7.10
N SER A 94 16.82 -3.89 6.34
CA SER A 94 15.56 -3.60 5.66
C SER A 94 14.42 -3.21 6.61
N PHE A 95 14.43 -3.69 7.86
CA PHE A 95 13.48 -3.27 8.90
C PHE A 95 13.63 -1.81 9.35
N THR A 96 14.77 -1.18 9.03
CA THR A 96 15.09 0.19 9.42
C THR A 96 15.12 1.20 8.28
N ASP A 97 15.23 0.74 7.01
CA ASP A 97 15.39 1.61 5.83
C ASP A 97 14.31 2.69 5.73
N TYR A 98 13.05 2.34 5.95
CA TYR A 98 11.90 3.24 5.85
C TYR A 98 11.17 3.42 7.19
N PHE A 99 11.69 2.87 8.28
CA PHE A 99 11.05 2.86 9.59
C PHE A 99 10.57 4.25 10.03
N SER A 100 11.47 5.24 10.02
CA SER A 100 11.16 6.60 10.47
C SER A 100 10.05 7.24 9.64
N SER A 101 10.10 7.08 8.32
CA SER A 101 9.10 7.61 7.39
C SER A 101 7.73 6.97 7.62
N ILE A 102 7.68 5.64 7.75
CA ILE A 102 6.44 4.90 7.99
C ILE A 102 5.86 5.24 9.36
N TYR A 103 6.70 5.28 10.40
CA TYR A 103 6.27 5.62 11.75
C TYR A 103 5.69 7.04 11.82
N SER A 104 6.30 8.00 11.11
CA SER A 104 5.77 9.38 11.05
C SER A 104 4.36 9.45 10.44
N VAL A 105 4.05 8.58 9.48
CA VAL A 105 2.71 8.47 8.90
C VAL A 105 1.73 7.86 9.88
N TYR A 106 2.09 6.74 10.52
CA TYR A 106 1.25 6.16 11.56
C TYR A 106 0.98 7.15 12.69
N PHE A 107 1.97 7.93 13.10
CA PHE A 107 1.83 8.91 14.17
C PHE A 107 0.67 9.90 13.90
N ILE A 108 0.59 10.43 12.68
CA ILE A 108 -0.50 11.32 12.28
C ILE A 108 -1.84 10.56 12.21
N LEU A 109 -1.84 9.32 11.68
CA LEU A 109 -3.06 8.50 11.61
C LEU A 109 -3.61 8.14 13.01
N ILE A 110 -2.74 7.91 14.01
CA ILE A 110 -3.14 7.68 15.40
C ILE A 110 -3.85 8.91 15.95
N ILE A 111 -3.30 10.11 15.75
CA ILE A 111 -3.92 11.35 16.21
C ILE A 111 -5.32 11.51 15.61
N ILE A 112 -5.46 11.24 14.30
CA ILE A 112 -6.77 11.26 13.64
C ILE A 112 -7.70 10.22 14.25
N SER A 113 -7.21 9.00 14.51
CA SER A 113 -8.02 7.92 15.11
C SER A 113 -8.55 8.28 16.50
N TRP A 114 -7.84 9.11 17.28
CA TRP A 114 -8.26 9.55 18.61
C TRP A 114 -9.24 10.71 18.59
N ILE A 115 -9.12 11.59 17.59
CA ILE A 115 -10.05 12.71 17.40
C ILE A 115 -11.38 12.21 16.82
N THR A 116 -11.36 11.17 15.98
CA THR A 116 -12.55 10.70 15.26
C THR A 116 -13.74 10.37 16.17
N PRO A 117 -13.59 9.63 17.29
CA PRO A 117 -14.67 9.37 18.23
C PRO A 117 -15.30 10.63 18.86
N MET A 118 -14.54 11.74 18.94
CA MET A 118 -15.02 13.01 19.50
C MET A 118 -16.04 13.70 18.58
N LEU A 119 -16.11 13.32 17.30
CA LEU A 119 -17.07 13.84 16.32
C LEU A 119 -18.45 13.19 16.42
N GLY A 120 -18.67 12.35 17.43
CA GLY A 120 -19.86 11.53 17.60
C GLY A 120 -19.60 10.14 17.02
N ASN A 121 -19.94 9.10 17.80
CA ASN A 121 -19.71 7.70 17.46
C ASN A 121 -20.69 7.19 16.38
N LEU A 122 -20.81 7.92 15.28
CA LEU A 122 -21.67 7.62 14.14
C LEU A 122 -20.86 6.76 13.15
N PRO A 123 -21.20 5.48 12.94
CA PRO A 123 -20.45 4.59 12.04
C PRO A 123 -20.29 5.17 10.62
N VAL A 124 -21.29 5.93 10.17
CA VAL A 124 -21.30 6.62 8.89
C VAL A 124 -20.19 7.68 8.81
N ALA A 125 -19.97 8.46 9.87
CA ALA A 125 -18.91 9.49 9.91
C ALA A 125 -17.52 8.85 9.86
N HIS A 126 -17.30 7.75 10.59
CA HIS A 126 -16.06 6.98 10.54
C HIS A 126 -15.76 6.46 9.12
N LEU A 127 -16.76 5.94 8.43
CA LEU A 127 -16.61 5.47 7.05
C LEU A 127 -16.26 6.63 6.11
N PHE A 128 -16.94 7.79 6.21
CA PHE A 128 -16.61 8.96 5.40
C PHE A 128 -15.17 9.43 5.59
N ILE A 129 -14.70 9.53 6.85
CA ILE A 129 -13.32 9.92 7.16
C ILE A 129 -12.33 8.88 6.59
N SER A 130 -12.62 7.59 6.77
CA SER A 130 -11.76 6.52 6.24
C SER A 130 -11.65 6.58 4.71
N VAL A 131 -12.77 6.82 4.01
CA VAL A 131 -12.79 7.00 2.55
C VAL A 131 -11.94 8.20 2.14
N ILE A 132 -12.08 9.34 2.83
CA ILE A 132 -11.30 10.55 2.53
C ILE A 132 -9.80 10.27 2.68
N LEU A 133 -9.39 9.63 3.79
CA LEU A 133 -7.99 9.28 4.04
C LEU A 133 -7.46 8.31 2.98
N VAL A 134 -8.23 7.27 2.65
CA VAL A 134 -7.82 6.26 1.67
C VAL A 134 -7.73 6.85 0.26
N VAL A 135 -8.61 7.78 -0.10
CA VAL A 135 -8.58 8.44 -1.42
C VAL A 135 -7.42 9.43 -1.51
N LEU A 136 -7.26 10.31 -0.51
CA LEU A 136 -6.23 11.37 -0.54
C LEU A 136 -4.82 10.86 -0.32
N PHE A 137 -4.65 9.83 0.52
CA PHE A 137 -3.34 9.32 0.90
C PHE A 137 -3.08 7.92 0.32
N ASN A 138 -3.85 7.47 -0.67
CA ASN A 138 -3.64 6.21 -1.36
C ASN A 138 -2.19 5.98 -1.83
N PRO A 139 -1.47 6.98 -2.39
CA PRO A 139 -0.10 6.82 -2.86
C PRO A 139 0.96 6.85 -1.75
N ILE A 140 0.58 6.99 -0.46
CA ILE A 140 1.54 7.33 0.61
C ILE A 140 2.63 6.28 0.79
N ALA A 141 2.31 5.01 0.57
CA ALA A 141 3.29 3.94 0.59
C ALA A 141 4.36 4.17 -0.49
N GLU A 142 3.94 4.39 -1.73
CA GLU A 142 4.84 4.66 -2.86
C GLU A 142 5.64 5.94 -2.68
N GLU A 143 5.04 6.99 -2.13
CA GLU A 143 5.77 8.23 -1.81
C GLU A 143 6.92 7.98 -0.84
N ILE A 144 6.79 7.00 0.07
CA ILE A 144 7.84 6.64 1.01
C ILE A 144 8.92 5.80 0.31
N TYR A 145 8.57 4.62 -0.22
CA TYR A 145 9.58 3.64 -0.65
C TYR A 145 10.07 3.83 -2.10
N ILE A 146 9.36 4.63 -2.90
CA ILE A 146 9.78 5.02 -4.26
C ILE A 146 10.13 6.51 -4.28
N GLY A 147 9.25 7.35 -3.72
CA GLY A 147 9.47 8.80 -3.69
C GLY A 147 10.59 9.24 -2.73
N GLY A 148 10.93 8.42 -1.73
CA GLY A 148 11.91 8.78 -0.69
C GLY A 148 11.41 9.89 0.24
N ASN A 149 10.12 10.20 0.21
CA ASN A 149 9.53 11.28 1.00
C ASN A 149 9.28 10.84 2.44
N THR A 150 9.46 11.77 3.38
CA THR A 150 9.38 11.50 4.83
C THR A 150 8.46 12.50 5.52
N TYR A 151 7.93 12.15 6.70
CA TYR A 151 7.13 13.05 7.55
C TYR A 151 5.94 13.70 6.81
N THR A 152 5.74 15.00 7.00
CA THR A 152 4.67 15.79 6.40
C THR A 152 4.82 15.94 4.89
N GLN A 153 6.04 15.80 4.35
CA GLN A 153 6.27 15.90 2.91
C GLN A 153 5.56 14.79 2.15
N ALA A 154 5.53 13.56 2.69
CA ALA A 154 4.82 12.44 2.09
C ALA A 154 3.32 12.74 1.87
N TYR A 155 2.67 13.40 2.83
CA TYR A 155 1.27 13.82 2.72
C TYR A 155 1.06 14.90 1.66
N SER A 156 1.92 15.92 1.63
CA SER A 156 1.84 16.98 0.63
C SER A 156 2.04 16.44 -0.79
N LYS A 157 2.99 15.50 -0.96
CA LYS A 157 3.32 14.88 -2.24
C LYS A 157 2.22 13.95 -2.75
N CYS A 158 1.53 13.22 -1.86
CA CYS A 158 0.33 12.48 -2.23
C CYS A 158 -0.73 13.37 -2.89
N VAL A 159 -0.99 14.54 -2.31
CA VAL A 159 -2.00 15.49 -2.84
C VAL A 159 -1.55 16.07 -4.19
N GLU A 160 -0.27 16.45 -4.33
CA GLU A 160 0.30 16.89 -5.60
C GLU A 160 0.21 15.81 -6.69
N PHE A 161 0.58 14.57 -6.35
CA PHE A 161 0.53 13.43 -7.24
C PHE A 161 -0.90 13.14 -7.73
N LEU A 162 -1.88 13.15 -6.82
CA LEU A 162 -3.28 12.90 -7.16
C LEU A 162 -3.89 14.02 -8.00
N LYS A 163 -3.52 15.29 -7.78
CA LYS A 163 -4.00 16.41 -8.61
C LYS A 163 -3.71 16.18 -10.11
N GLU A 164 -2.56 15.59 -10.43
CA GLU A 164 -2.18 15.34 -11.81
C GLU A 164 -2.62 13.97 -12.33
N ASN A 165 -2.71 12.96 -11.45
CA ASN A 165 -2.82 11.56 -11.86
C ASN A 165 -4.01 10.80 -11.26
N ALA A 166 -4.95 11.46 -10.58
CA ALA A 166 -6.05 10.81 -9.84
C ALA A 166 -6.76 9.72 -10.65
N PHE A 167 -7.16 9.99 -11.89
CA PHE A 167 -7.88 9.01 -12.71
C PHE A 167 -7.04 7.78 -13.07
N LEU A 168 -5.77 7.97 -13.45
CA LEU A 168 -4.85 6.89 -13.78
C LEU A 168 -4.46 6.08 -12.54
N TRP A 169 -4.37 6.73 -11.38
CA TRP A 169 -3.98 6.08 -10.12
C TRP A 169 -5.12 5.33 -9.45
N MET A 170 -6.31 5.91 -9.41
CA MET A 170 -7.44 5.35 -8.66
C MET A 170 -8.12 4.20 -9.40
N LEU A 171 -8.06 4.16 -10.73
CA LEU A 171 -8.68 3.10 -11.52
C LEU A 171 -8.20 1.68 -11.12
N PRO A 172 -6.89 1.36 -11.00
CA PRO A 172 -6.45 0.03 -10.57
C PRO A 172 -6.82 -0.26 -9.12
N PHE A 173 -6.86 0.76 -8.25
CA PHE A 173 -7.31 0.59 -6.86
C PHE A 173 -8.79 0.21 -6.80
N ILE A 174 -9.66 0.88 -7.57
CA ILE A 174 -11.09 0.55 -7.66
C ILE A 174 -11.28 -0.86 -8.22
N LEU A 175 -10.57 -1.22 -9.30
CA LEU A 175 -10.64 -2.57 -9.88
C LEU A 175 -10.22 -3.63 -8.86
N TYR A 176 -9.15 -3.39 -8.12
CA TYR A 176 -8.68 -4.27 -7.06
C TYR A 176 -9.75 -4.46 -5.96
N LEU A 177 -10.34 -3.37 -5.48
CA LEU A 177 -11.45 -3.44 -4.51
C LEU A 177 -12.63 -4.25 -5.04
N LEU A 178 -13.06 -4.01 -6.28
CA LEU A 178 -14.18 -4.73 -6.91
C LEU A 178 -13.89 -6.23 -7.04
N ILE A 179 -12.69 -6.62 -7.48
CA ILE A 179 -12.30 -8.03 -7.60
C ILE A 179 -12.35 -8.70 -6.23
N THR A 180 -11.84 -8.05 -5.18
CA THR A 180 -11.84 -8.60 -3.82
C THR A 180 -13.26 -8.68 -3.23
N GLN A 181 -14.14 -7.73 -3.56
CA GLN A 181 -15.56 -7.78 -3.18
C GLN A 181 -16.26 -9.00 -3.79
N VAL A 182 -16.00 -9.30 -5.07
CA VAL A 182 -16.55 -10.50 -5.74
C VAL A 182 -16.05 -11.80 -5.08
N MET A 183 -14.85 -11.79 -4.51
CA MET A 183 -14.32 -12.92 -3.73
C MET A 183 -14.95 -13.04 -2.33
N GLY A 184 -15.71 -12.05 -1.87
CA GLY A 184 -16.42 -12.03 -0.59
C GLY A 184 -15.80 -11.15 0.49
N PHE A 185 -14.81 -10.32 0.16
CA PHE A 185 -14.19 -9.37 1.10
C PHE A 185 -14.94 -8.04 1.10
N SER A 186 -15.51 -7.64 2.24
CA SER A 186 -16.26 -6.38 2.34
C SER A 186 -15.36 -5.15 2.17
N ILE A 187 -15.61 -4.35 1.14
CA ILE A 187 -14.92 -3.06 0.91
C ILE A 187 -15.08 -2.15 2.13
N ALA A 188 -16.30 -2.01 2.65
CA ALA A 188 -16.56 -1.12 3.78
C ALA A 188 -15.76 -1.52 5.03
N GLN A 189 -15.74 -2.81 5.35
CA GLN A 189 -14.96 -3.32 6.47
C GLN A 189 -13.46 -3.13 6.25
N GLY A 190 -12.97 -3.40 5.03
CA GLY A 190 -11.58 -3.20 4.66
C GLY A 190 -11.11 -1.76 4.83
N LEU A 191 -11.90 -0.79 4.35
CA LEU A 191 -11.59 0.63 4.45
C LEU A 191 -11.60 1.15 5.90
N MET A 192 -12.47 0.60 6.75
CA MET A 192 -12.58 1.03 8.16
C MET A 192 -11.49 0.40 9.05
N MET A 193 -11.01 -0.80 8.71
CA MET A 193 -10.08 -1.55 9.56
C MET A 193 -8.60 -1.41 9.16
N SER A 194 -8.30 -0.91 7.96
CA SER A 194 -6.93 -0.81 7.46
C SER A 194 -6.41 0.63 7.48
N ASN A 195 -5.14 0.79 7.83
CA ASN A 195 -4.46 2.06 7.56
C ASN A 195 -4.13 2.14 6.08
N VAL A 196 -4.20 3.35 5.52
CA VAL A 196 -3.92 3.59 4.10
C VAL A 196 -2.50 3.16 3.67
N ILE A 197 -1.55 3.19 4.59
CA ILE A 197 -0.16 2.75 4.33
C ILE A 197 -0.03 1.22 4.22
N ASP A 198 -1.00 0.46 4.75
CA ASP A 198 -1.00 -1.01 4.80
C ASP A 198 -1.60 -1.65 3.53
N ILE A 199 -2.21 -0.85 2.64
CA ILE A 199 -2.87 -1.31 1.41
C ILE A 199 -2.01 -2.30 0.60
N PRO A 200 -0.73 -2.02 0.27
CA PRO A 200 0.08 -2.98 -0.50
C PRO A 200 0.33 -4.30 0.22
N LEU A 201 0.17 -4.36 1.54
CA LEU A 201 0.33 -5.57 2.34
C LEU A 201 -0.97 -6.40 2.39
N GLY A 202 -2.12 -5.84 1.96
CA GLY A 202 -3.39 -6.57 1.86
C GLY A 202 -4.10 -6.80 3.18
N ASN A 203 -3.81 -6.00 4.21
CA ASN A 203 -4.33 -6.20 5.57
C ASN A 203 -5.87 -6.32 5.66
N PHE A 204 -6.61 -5.74 4.73
CA PHE A 204 -8.07 -5.86 4.66
C PHE A 204 -8.57 -7.30 4.36
N GLN A 205 -7.69 -8.19 3.88
CA GLN A 205 -8.01 -9.58 3.51
C GLN A 205 -7.59 -10.59 4.57
N MET A 206 -6.95 -10.15 5.66
CA MET A 206 -6.37 -11.03 6.65
C MET A 206 -7.32 -11.41 7.79
N SER A 207 -8.30 -10.56 8.11
CA SER A 207 -9.34 -10.89 9.11
C SER A 207 -10.12 -12.18 8.75
N PRO A 208 -10.41 -12.48 7.47
CA PRO A 208 -11.07 -13.74 7.07
C PRO A 208 -10.19 -15.00 7.02
N LEU A 209 -8.86 -14.93 7.20
CA LEU A 209 -8.00 -16.15 7.25
C LEU A 209 -8.33 -17.07 8.43
N MET A 210 -9.13 -16.59 9.39
CA MET A 210 -9.61 -17.36 10.55
C MET A 210 -11.03 -17.94 10.35
N GLY A 211 -11.65 -17.77 9.17
CA GLY A 211 -12.98 -18.29 8.83
C GLY A 211 -13.02 -19.08 7.51
N THR A 212 -14.09 -19.84 7.29
CA THR A 212 -14.33 -20.99 6.37
C THR A 212 -14.03 -20.85 4.85
N SER A 213 -13.09 -20.02 4.39
CA SER A 213 -12.62 -20.08 2.98
C SER A 213 -11.16 -19.65 2.77
N ASN A 214 -10.23 -20.36 3.42
CA ASN A 214 -8.78 -20.17 3.33
C ASN A 214 -8.23 -20.03 1.90
N ILE A 215 -8.80 -20.73 0.91
CA ILE A 215 -8.35 -20.67 -0.49
C ILE A 215 -8.60 -19.28 -1.11
N LYS A 216 -9.77 -18.69 -0.86
CA LYS A 216 -10.11 -17.36 -1.41
C LYS A 216 -9.19 -16.28 -0.83
N ALA A 217 -8.84 -16.39 0.46
CA ALA A 217 -7.88 -15.49 1.11
C ALA A 217 -6.48 -15.61 0.52
N ILE A 218 -5.99 -16.83 0.26
CA ILE A 218 -4.68 -17.03 -0.38
C ILE A 218 -4.68 -16.42 -1.79
N ILE A 219 -5.73 -16.66 -2.59
CA ILE A 219 -5.84 -16.06 -3.94
C ILE A 219 -5.87 -14.53 -3.86
N ALA A 220 -6.62 -13.97 -2.91
CA ALA A 220 -6.71 -12.53 -2.71
C ALA A 220 -5.35 -11.92 -2.32
N LEU A 221 -4.56 -12.60 -1.47
CA LEU A 221 -3.22 -12.15 -1.09
C LEU A 221 -2.21 -12.27 -2.24
N LEU A 222 -2.30 -13.31 -3.06
CA LEU A 222 -1.50 -13.40 -4.30
C LEU A 222 -1.86 -12.28 -5.28
N LEU A 223 -3.15 -11.98 -5.43
CA LEU A 223 -3.64 -10.84 -6.21
C LEU A 223 -3.09 -9.52 -5.64
N THR A 224 -3.05 -9.39 -4.32
CA THR A 224 -2.42 -8.24 -3.64
C THR A 224 -0.94 -8.13 -3.99
N GLY A 225 -0.21 -9.24 -4.07
CA GLY A 225 1.19 -9.24 -4.48
C GLY A 225 1.37 -8.68 -5.90
N VAL A 226 0.52 -9.13 -6.84
CA VAL A 226 0.49 -8.58 -8.21
C VAL A 226 0.15 -7.09 -8.19
N TYR A 227 -0.89 -6.71 -7.43
CA TYR A 227 -1.34 -5.32 -7.31
C TYR A 227 -0.26 -4.41 -6.71
N ALA A 228 0.47 -4.85 -5.69
CA ALA A 228 1.54 -4.09 -5.03
C ALA A 228 2.71 -3.78 -5.98
N ILE A 229 3.09 -4.73 -6.83
CA ILE A 229 4.15 -4.52 -7.83
C ILE A 229 3.65 -3.65 -8.97
N PHE A 230 2.39 -3.87 -9.40
CA PHE A 230 1.76 -3.07 -10.43
C PHE A 230 1.65 -1.60 -10.01
N ARG A 231 1.14 -1.31 -8.82
CA ARG A 231 1.00 0.06 -8.31
C ARG A 231 2.36 0.73 -8.15
N GLY A 232 3.39 0.02 -7.69
CA GLY A 232 4.74 0.56 -7.62
C GLY A 232 5.31 0.92 -8.99
N ASN A 233 5.21 0.03 -9.97
CA ASN A 233 5.62 0.32 -11.35
C ASN A 233 4.81 1.46 -11.98
N LEU A 234 3.49 1.49 -11.77
CA LEU A 234 2.62 2.56 -12.24
C LEU A 234 3.04 3.91 -11.64
N PHE A 235 3.30 3.95 -10.33
CA PHE A 235 3.77 5.14 -9.63
C PHE A 235 5.10 5.64 -10.19
N THR A 236 6.08 4.77 -10.45
CA THR A 236 7.36 5.19 -11.06
C THR A 236 7.17 5.86 -12.42
N ILE A 237 6.19 5.44 -13.21
CA ILE A 237 5.91 6.03 -14.53
C ILE A 237 5.23 7.39 -14.35
N LEU A 238 4.21 7.47 -13.49
CA LEU A 238 3.42 8.68 -13.28
C LEU A 238 4.20 9.78 -12.56
N ASN A 239 4.98 9.43 -11.53
CA ASN A 239 5.75 10.41 -10.75
C ASN A 239 6.88 11.06 -11.58
N ASN A 240 7.43 10.35 -12.56
CA ASN A 240 8.53 10.84 -13.39
C ASN A 240 8.07 11.49 -14.72
N SER A 241 6.77 11.51 -14.99
CA SER A 241 6.26 12.02 -16.26
C SER A 241 4.90 12.70 -16.16
N THR A 242 4.76 13.81 -16.88
CA THR A 242 3.47 14.44 -17.13
C THR A 242 2.87 13.87 -18.43
N ARG A 243 1.55 14.00 -18.62
CA ARG A 243 0.90 13.60 -19.88
C ARG A 243 1.53 14.26 -21.11
N ARG A 244 1.96 15.52 -20.99
CA ARG A 244 2.68 16.24 -22.07
C ARG A 244 4.03 15.58 -22.37
N LYS A 245 4.81 15.26 -21.34
CA LYS A 245 6.11 14.56 -21.49
C LYS A 245 5.92 13.17 -22.08
N ARG A 246 4.86 12.44 -21.70
CA ARG A 246 4.57 11.11 -22.24
C ARG A 246 4.14 11.15 -23.70
N ALA A 247 3.37 12.16 -24.11
CA ALA A 247 3.03 12.37 -25.51
C ALA A 247 4.30 12.56 -26.35
N TYR A 248 5.19 13.46 -25.91
CA TYR A 248 6.45 13.71 -26.61
C TYR A 248 7.38 12.49 -26.66
N MET A 249 7.52 11.75 -25.55
CA MET A 249 8.35 10.55 -25.51
C MET A 249 7.71 9.34 -26.21
N GLY A 250 6.38 9.27 -26.25
CA GLY A 250 5.61 8.20 -26.89
C GLY A 250 5.81 8.17 -28.40
N GLU A 251 5.95 9.35 -29.03
CA GLU A 251 6.27 9.51 -30.44
C GLU A 251 7.60 8.85 -30.87
N TYR A 252 8.51 8.56 -29.93
CA TYR A 252 9.81 7.93 -30.21
C TYR A 252 9.87 6.41 -29.90
N TYR A 253 8.79 5.80 -29.42
CA TYR A 253 8.74 4.36 -29.10
C TYR A 253 7.89 3.54 -30.09
N ASP A 254 7.37 4.18 -31.15
CA ASP A 254 6.61 3.55 -32.23
C ASP A 254 7.51 3.13 -33.43
N ASP A 255 8.84 3.13 -33.27
CA ASP A 255 9.83 2.53 -34.19
C ASP A 255 10.36 1.17 -33.69
#